data_AF-X1DJF9-F1
#
_entry.id   AF-X1DJF9-F1
#
_cell.length_a   1.000
_cell.length_b   1.000
_cell.length_c   1.000
_cell.angle_alpha   90.00
_cell.angle_beta   90.00
_cell.angle_gamma   90.00
#
_symmetry.space_group_name_H-M   'P 1'
#
loop_
_entity.id
_entity.type
_entity.pdbx_description
1 polymer ?
#
loop_
_entity_poly.entity_id
_entity_poly.type
_entity_poly.pdbx_seq_one_letter_code
_entity_poly.pdbx_strand_id
1 'polypeptide(L)' 'MLSLSTKVLSVKDLAAELKLDPSEILENMLTLKSRGEIDYQKIDGNTPLYMRI' A
#
# COMPACT_ATOMS: atom_id res chain seq x y z
N MET A 1 14.90 5.13 -15.76
CA MET A 1 13.90 5.75 -14.86
C MET A 1 12.93 4.66 -14.46
N LEU A 2 12.91 4.28 -13.17
CA LEU A 2 11.87 3.40 -12.63
C LEU A 2 10.63 4.27 -12.45
N SER A 3 9.72 4.22 -13.42
CA SER A 3 8.39 4.82 -13.28
C SER A 3 7.62 4.03 -12.23
N LEU A 4 7.46 4.62 -11.04
CA LEU A 4 6.57 4.09 -10.00
C LEU A 4 5.15 4.31 -10.51
N SER A 5 4.51 3.23 -10.93
CA SER A 5 3.19 3.22 -11.54
C SER A 5 2.19 4.01 -10.71
N THR A 6 1.44 4.91 -11.34
CA THR A 6 0.29 5.68 -10.81
C THR A 6 -0.92 4.82 -10.43
N LYS A 7 -0.70 3.52 -10.23
CA LYS A 7 -1.74 2.53 -10.01
C LYS A 7 -2.06 2.51 -8.53
N VAL A 8 -3.31 2.80 -8.19
CA VAL A 8 -3.84 2.55 -6.85
C VAL A 8 -3.82 1.04 -6.64
N LEU A 9 -3.02 0.57 -5.68
CA LEU A 9 -2.90 -0.85 -5.36
C LEU A 9 -3.46 -1.07 -3.95
N SER A 10 -4.34 -2.07 -3.81
CA SER A 10 -4.75 -2.53 -2.49
C SER A 10 -3.64 -3.36 -1.85
N VAL A 11 -3.70 -3.55 -0.52
CA VAL A 11 -2.79 -4.46 0.20
C VAL A 11 -2.77 -5.85 -0.44
N LYS A 12 -3.92 -6.34 -0.92
CA LYS A 12 -4.04 -7.66 -1.55
C LYS A 12 -3.34 -7.71 -2.90
N ASP A 13 -3.44 -6.64 -3.70
CA ASP A 13 -2.76 -6.57 -4.99
C ASP A 13 -1.24 -6.54 -4.81
N LEU A 14 -0.77 -5.72 -3.86
CA LEU A 14 0.64 -5.66 -3.46
C LEU A 14 1.15 -7.02 -2.95
N ALA A 15 0.34 -7.71 -2.15
CA ALA A 15 0.71 -9.03 -1.60
C ALA A 15 0.85 -10.08 -2.70
N ALA A 16 -0.06 -10.07 -3.68
CA ALA A 16 0.02 -10.94 -4.85
C ALA A 16 1.23 -10.65 -5.73
N GLU A 17 1.54 -9.37 -5.95
CA GLU A 17 2.68 -8.94 -6.78
C GLU A 17 4.03 -9.28 -6.13
N LEU A 18 4.15 -8.99 -4.83
CA LEU A 18 5.38 -9.21 -4.07
C LEU A 18 5.53 -10.64 -3.53
N LYS A 19 4.48 -11.47 -3.67
CA LYS A 19 4.39 -12.83 -3.11
C LYS A 19 4.66 -12.86 -1.60
N LEU A 20 4.12 -11.87 -0.89
CA LEU A 20 4.22 -11.73 0.56
C LEU A 20 2.85 -11.92 1.20
N ASP A 21 2.83 -12.12 2.52
CA ASP A 21 1.56 -12.16 3.25
C ASP A 21 0.93 -10.75 3.29
N PRO A 22 -0.39 -10.62 3.03
CA PRO A 22 -1.08 -9.33 3.14
C PRO A 22 -0.91 -8.64 4.49
N SER A 23 -0.74 -9.39 5.57
CA SER A 23 -0.55 -8.85 6.92
C SER A 23 0.81 -8.17 7.07
N GLU A 24 1.87 -8.75 6.50
CA GLU A 24 3.22 -8.16 6.49
C GLU A 24 3.23 -6.86 5.68
N ILE A 25 2.52 -6.83 4.55
CA ILE A 25 2.38 -5.60 3.75
C ILE A 25 1.60 -4.54 4.51
N LEU A 26 0.49 -4.92 5.17
CA LEU A 26 -0.29 -4.00 5.98
C LEU A 26 0.55 -3.37 7.10
N GLU A 27 1.33 -4.18 7.82
CA GLU A 27 2.22 -3.71 8.89
C GLU A 27 3.28 -2.72 8.38
N ASN A 28 3.90 -3.04 7.24
CA ASN A 28 4.86 -2.15 6.59
C ASN A 28 4.20 -0.83 6.15
N MET A 29 3.00 -0.89 5.57
CA MET A 29 2.26 0.31 5.16
C MET A 29 1.84 1.17 6.36
N LEU A 30 1.43 0.57 7.48
CA LEU A 30 1.16 1.30 8.72
C LEU A 30 2.41 1.99 9.26
N THR A 31 3.57 1.32 9.17
CA THR A 31 4.87 1.87 9.58
C THR A 31 5.30 3.02 8.68
N LEU A 32 5.12 2.91 7.37
CA LEU A 32 5.43 3.99 6.43
C LEU A 32 4.49 5.19 6.62
N LYS A 33 3.20 4.95 6.93
CA LYS A 33 2.27 6.04 7.29
C LYS A 33 2.72 6.77 8.54
N SER A 34 3.07 6.03 9.60
CA SER A 34 3.45 6.66 10.87
C SER A 34 4.70 7.54 10.73
N ARG A 35 5.52 7.29 9.69
CA ARG A 35 6.67 8.11 9.30
C ARG A 35 6.33 9.25 8.33
N GLY A 36 5.09 9.31 7.83
CA GLY A 36 4.64 10.30 6.85
C GLY A 36 5.14 10.04 5.42
N GLU A 37 5.60 8.83 5.11
CA GLU A 37 6.16 8.47 3.79
C GLU A 37 5.09 8.07 2.77
N ILE A 38 3.89 7.72 3.23
CA ILE A 38 2.75 7.37 2.38
C ILE A 38 1.45 7.96 2.95
N ASP A 39 0.47 8.22 2.08
CA ASP A 39 -0.86 8.68 2.49
C ASP A 39 -1.97 7.72 2.05
N TYR A 40 -3.10 7.82 2.74
CA TYR A 40 -4.29 7.02 2.46
C TYR A 40 -5.10 7.77 1.43
N GLN A 41 -5.23 7.19 0.24
CA GLN A 41 -6.01 7.85 -0.79
C GLN A 41 -7.51 7.69 -0.50
N LYS A 42 -7.92 6.49 -0.05
CA LYS A 42 -9.31 6.17 0.31
C LYS A 42 -9.38 4.87 1.12
N ILE A 43 -10.45 4.67 1.88
CA ILE A 43 -10.82 3.36 2.43
C ILE A 43 -11.97 2.83 1.56
N ASP A 44 -11.79 1.65 0.94
CA ASP A 44 -12.85 0.95 0.21
C ASP A 44 -13.36 -0.22 1.06
N GLY A 45 -14.55 -0.05 1.65
CA GLY A 45 -15.09 -0.94 2.69
C GLY A 45 -14.20 -0.93 3.94
N ASN A 46 -13.55 -2.06 4.23
CA ASN A 46 -12.57 -2.20 5.33
C ASN A 46 -11.12 -2.23 4.82
N THR A 47 -10.88 -2.02 3.52
CA THR A 47 -9.55 -2.14 2.91
C THR A 47 -8.99 -0.75 2.60
N PRO A 48 -7.89 -0.33 3.23
CA PRO A 48 -7.21 0.91 2.87
C PRO A 48 -6.54 0.81 1.50
N LEU A 49 -6.73 1.83 0.68
CA LEU A 49 -6.07 2.04 -0.60
C LEU A 49 -4.91 3.03 -0.40
N TYR A 50 -3.71 2.61 -0.79
CA TYR A 50 -2.48 3.36 -0.57
C TYR A 50 -2.01 4.02 -1.86
N MET A 51 -1.57 5.26 -1.75
CA MET A 51 -0.82 5.94 -2.80
C MET A 51 0.53 6.36 -2.23
N ARG A 52 1.61 6.03 -2.95
CA ARG A 52 2.95 6.53 -2.62
C ARG A 52 3.00 8.01 -2.98
N ILE A 53 3.39 8.88 -2.03
CA ILE A 53 3.56 10.33 -2.24
C ILE A 53 4.81 10.58 -3.07
#